data_AF-A0A7Z6UUX3-F1
#
_entry.id   AF-A0A7Z6UUX3-F1
#
_cell.length_a   1.000
_cell.length_b   1.000
_cell.length_c   1.000
_cell.angle_alpha   90.00
_cell.angle_beta   90.00
_cell.angle_gamma   90.00
#
_symmetry.space_group_name_H-M   'P 1'
#
loop_
_entity.id
_entity.type
_entity.pdbx_description
1 polymer ?
#
loop_
_entity_poly.entity_id
_entity_poly.type
_entity_poly.pdbx_seq_one_letter_code
_entity_poly.pdbx_strand_id
1 'polypeptide(L)'
;MYIRICIFLSFFNDISSRRVSASRFFMNRFSRLYPLHIFSFAAVALFQFIYFQQNAVYFIYQFNDVYHAILNILMIPAWGLEKGWSFNGPVWSVSVEIFLYGLFFTVCLMGRCRYLLVPLLIFISWLAYPEYHKLSAGVFSFFSGGLAYLIFARVRSLTGRNTSCIAALIAMLAAWSAVWLSPTLNIYLLMGVAFPASVMFIASVSYVQPTLMKRFGVIGDVSYSSYLLHFPLQILFAMAFDALGYNREIFYNTWMLLLFMAVLIPLSFASHRLYEVPLQHWLRRRFNVWSTNRREIP
;
A
#
# COMPACT_ATOMS: atom_id res chain seq x y z
N MET A 1 -3.25 1.93 0.15
CA MET A 1 -2.99 0.99 1.27
C MET A 1 -4.25 0.71 2.09
N TYR A 2 -4.94 1.72 2.63
CA TYR A 2 -6.05 1.56 3.58
C TYR A 2 -7.33 0.85 3.09
N ILE A 3 -7.75 1.04 1.84
CA ILE A 3 -8.90 0.32 1.25
C ILE A 3 -8.65 -1.21 1.19
N ARG A 4 -7.38 -1.64 1.13
CA ARG A 4 -7.02 -3.06 1.13
C ARG A 4 -7.21 -3.72 2.50
N ILE A 5 -7.17 -2.96 3.60
CA ILE A 5 -7.39 -3.45 4.98
C ILE A 5 -8.83 -3.96 5.15
N CYS A 6 -9.83 -3.24 4.63
CA CYS A 6 -11.24 -3.68 4.67
C CYS A 6 -11.49 -4.94 3.84
N ILE A 7 -10.84 -5.05 2.66
CA ILE A 7 -10.91 -6.25 1.81
C ILE A 7 -10.32 -7.46 2.55
N PHE A 8 -9.29 -7.24 3.34
CA PHE A 8 -8.53 -8.30 3.98
C PHE A 8 -9.27 -9.00 5.13
N LEU A 9 -10.14 -8.28 5.83
CA LEU A 9 -11.03 -8.87 6.85
C LEU A 9 -12.17 -9.67 6.23
N SER A 10 -12.53 -9.41 4.97
CA SER A 10 -13.45 -10.28 4.23
C SER A 10 -12.83 -11.65 3.94
N PHE A 11 -11.50 -11.73 3.74
CA PHE A 11 -10.78 -12.99 3.52
C PHE A 11 -10.53 -13.79 4.80
N PHE A 12 -10.81 -13.21 5.97
CA PHE A 12 -10.58 -13.84 7.25
C PHE A 12 -11.30 -15.19 7.38
N ASN A 13 -12.60 -15.21 7.06
CA ASN A 13 -13.40 -16.43 7.14
C ASN A 13 -12.93 -17.49 6.14
N ASP A 14 -12.49 -17.08 4.95
CA ASP A 14 -12.04 -17.99 3.89
C ASP A 14 -10.64 -18.58 4.18
N ILE A 15 -9.74 -17.81 4.79
CA ILE A 15 -8.40 -18.28 5.19
C ILE A 15 -8.49 -19.13 6.45
N SER A 16 -9.25 -18.68 7.46
CA SER A 16 -9.44 -19.41 8.72
C SER A 16 -10.17 -20.75 8.50
N SER A 17 -11.03 -20.85 7.48
CA SER A 17 -11.69 -22.11 7.10
C SER A 17 -10.89 -22.94 6.09
N ARG A 18 -9.63 -22.56 5.79
CA ARG A 18 -8.74 -23.20 4.81
C ARG A 18 -9.34 -23.34 3.40
N ARG A 19 -10.35 -22.53 3.06
CA ARG A 19 -10.96 -22.50 1.71
C ARG A 19 -10.03 -21.88 0.67
N VAL A 20 -9.05 -21.09 1.10
CA VAL A 20 -8.01 -20.51 0.25
C VAL A 20 -6.66 -21.15 0.57
N SER A 21 -6.02 -21.76 -0.44
CA SER A 21 -4.67 -22.29 -0.31
C SER A 21 -3.64 -21.16 -0.17
N ALA A 22 -2.56 -21.41 0.58
CA ALA A 22 -1.45 -20.46 0.72
C ALA A 22 -0.91 -20.02 -0.65
N SER A 23 -0.70 -20.98 -1.55
CA SER A 23 -0.24 -20.72 -2.92
C SER A 23 -1.16 -19.74 -3.67
N ARG A 24 -2.49 -19.95 -3.62
CA ARG A 24 -3.45 -19.01 -4.23
C ARG A 24 -3.40 -17.63 -3.58
N PHE A 25 -3.30 -17.57 -2.25
CA PHE A 25 -3.27 -16.31 -1.50
C PHE A 25 -2.05 -15.46 -1.88
N PHE A 26 -0.86 -16.05 -1.86
CA PHE A 26 0.39 -15.35 -2.16
C PHE A 26 0.54 -15.06 -3.65
N MET A 27 0.21 -16.00 -4.54
CA MET A 27 0.33 -15.79 -5.99
C MET A 27 -0.58 -14.67 -6.50
N ASN A 28 -1.80 -14.53 -5.96
CA ASN A 28 -2.70 -13.42 -6.33
C ASN A 28 -2.13 -12.03 -6.00
N ARG A 29 -1.34 -11.93 -4.92
CA ARG A 29 -0.72 -10.69 -4.46
C ARG A 29 0.60 -10.43 -5.17
N PHE A 30 1.41 -11.47 -5.32
CA PHE A 30 2.64 -11.42 -6.08
C PHE A 30 2.38 -11.01 -7.54
N SER A 31 1.43 -11.66 -8.22
CA SER A 31 1.06 -11.33 -9.61
C SER A 31 0.51 -9.91 -9.80
N ARG A 32 0.09 -9.25 -8.71
CA ARG A 32 -0.37 -7.85 -8.74
C ARG A 32 0.77 -6.87 -8.52
N LEU A 33 1.71 -7.18 -7.63
CA LEU A 33 2.75 -6.25 -7.18
C LEU A 33 4.08 -6.43 -7.94
N TYR A 34 4.56 -7.66 -8.04
CA TYR A 34 5.90 -7.93 -8.56
C TYR A 34 6.14 -7.41 -9.99
N PRO A 35 5.21 -7.58 -10.95
CA PRO A 35 5.38 -7.11 -12.33
C PRO A 35 5.81 -5.65 -12.48
N LEU A 36 5.08 -4.74 -11.85
CA LEU A 36 5.37 -3.32 -11.96
C LEU A 36 6.56 -2.93 -11.09
N HIS A 37 6.67 -3.56 -9.91
CA HIS A 37 7.82 -3.37 -9.04
C HIS A 37 9.13 -3.60 -9.79
N ILE A 38 9.32 -4.77 -10.40
CA ILE A 38 10.58 -5.10 -11.08
C ILE A 38 10.82 -4.21 -12.30
N PHE A 39 9.78 -3.83 -13.03
CA PHE A 39 9.88 -2.89 -14.15
C PHE A 39 10.35 -1.51 -13.68
N SER A 40 9.67 -0.96 -12.65
CA SER A 40 10.02 0.34 -12.08
C SER A 40 11.42 0.33 -11.47
N PHE A 41 11.82 -0.77 -10.84
CA PHE A 41 13.17 -0.95 -10.31
C PHE A 41 14.21 -0.93 -11.43
N ALA A 42 14.00 -1.70 -12.51
CA ALA A 42 14.92 -1.72 -13.64
C ALA A 42 15.03 -0.36 -14.33
N ALA A 43 13.90 0.35 -14.49
CA ALA A 43 13.88 1.71 -15.03
C ALA A 43 14.66 2.68 -14.13
N VAL A 44 14.44 2.64 -12.81
CA VAL A 44 15.18 3.48 -11.86
C VAL A 44 16.66 3.13 -11.85
N ALA A 45 17.04 1.85 -11.86
CA ALA A 45 18.44 1.44 -11.90
C ALA A 45 19.14 1.98 -13.17
N LEU A 46 18.48 1.89 -14.33
CA LEU A 46 18.97 2.45 -15.57
C LEU A 46 19.09 3.98 -15.51
N PHE A 47 18.05 4.69 -15.06
CA PHE A 47 18.06 6.15 -15.00
C PHE A 47 19.04 6.69 -13.97
N GLN A 48 19.18 6.04 -12.82
CA GLN A 48 20.20 6.36 -11.82
C GLN A 48 21.61 6.18 -12.38
N PHE A 49 21.85 5.11 -13.14
CA PHE A 49 23.13 4.89 -13.82
C PHE A 49 23.44 6.03 -14.80
N ILE A 50 22.50 6.40 -15.66
CA ILE A 50 22.67 7.51 -16.62
C ILE A 50 22.91 8.83 -15.88
N TYR A 51 22.09 9.13 -14.87
CA TYR A 51 22.19 10.36 -14.08
C TYR A 51 23.54 10.46 -13.36
N PHE A 52 24.04 9.35 -12.82
CA PHE A 52 25.35 9.29 -12.16
C PHE A 52 26.49 9.61 -13.12
N GLN A 53 26.45 9.13 -14.36
CA GLN A 53 27.48 9.44 -15.36
C GLN A 53 27.55 10.95 -15.68
N GLN A 54 26.43 11.66 -15.54
CA GLN A 54 26.35 13.09 -15.83
C GLN A 54 26.70 13.97 -14.62
N ASN A 55 26.39 13.51 -13.40
CA ASN A 55 26.44 14.35 -12.19
C ASN A 55 27.43 13.84 -11.12
N ALA A 56 28.03 12.67 -11.31
CA ALA A 56 28.85 11.95 -10.31
C ALA A 56 28.16 11.66 -8.97
N VAL A 57 26.84 11.84 -8.89
CA VAL A 57 25.99 11.54 -7.73
C VAL A 57 24.68 10.93 -8.19
N TYR A 58 24.04 10.14 -7.33
CA TYR A 58 22.72 9.59 -7.62
C TYR A 58 21.62 10.62 -7.35
N PHE A 59 20.48 10.48 -8.04
CA PHE A 59 19.33 11.35 -7.85
C PHE A 59 18.57 10.97 -6.58
N ILE A 60 18.55 11.88 -5.58
CA ILE A 60 17.85 11.76 -4.28
C ILE A 60 18.33 10.59 -3.40
N TYR A 61 18.16 9.35 -3.84
CA TYR A 61 18.51 8.14 -3.10
C TYR A 61 19.90 7.65 -3.49
N GLN A 62 20.84 7.69 -2.54
CA GLN A 62 22.26 7.40 -2.81
C GLN A 62 22.62 5.91 -2.77
N PHE A 63 21.83 5.07 -2.09
CA PHE A 63 22.12 3.64 -1.99
C PHE A 63 21.69 2.90 -3.27
N ASN A 64 22.60 2.78 -4.24
CA ASN A 64 22.40 2.06 -5.52
C ASN A 64 23.44 0.94 -5.73
N ASP A 65 23.84 0.27 -4.66
CA ASP A 65 24.77 -0.86 -4.69
C ASP A 65 24.07 -2.22 -4.91
N VAL A 66 24.87 -3.26 -5.12
CA VAL A 66 24.39 -4.64 -5.35
C VAL A 66 23.60 -5.18 -4.16
N TYR A 67 23.97 -4.84 -2.92
CA TYR A 67 23.25 -5.29 -1.73
C TYR A 67 21.82 -4.74 -1.72
N HIS A 68 21.65 -3.43 -1.93
CA HIS A 68 20.34 -2.81 -2.02
C HIS A 68 19.56 -3.25 -3.27
N ALA A 69 20.24 -3.58 -4.38
CA ALA A 69 19.60 -4.14 -5.56
C ALA A 69 18.95 -5.51 -5.25
N ILE A 70 19.67 -6.38 -4.52
CA ILE A 70 19.14 -7.68 -4.06
C ILE A 70 17.92 -7.47 -3.16
N LEU A 71 17.99 -6.55 -2.18
CA LEU A 71 16.86 -6.25 -1.31
C LEU A 71 15.62 -5.79 -2.11
N ASN A 72 15.82 -4.93 -3.12
CA ASN A 72 14.75 -4.48 -4.00
C ASN A 72 14.18 -5.62 -4.84
N ILE A 73 15.02 -6.45 -5.47
CA ILE A 73 14.57 -7.60 -6.28
C ILE A 73 13.72 -8.58 -5.44
N LEU A 74 14.08 -8.77 -4.16
CA LEU A 74 13.36 -9.61 -3.21
C LEU A 74 12.14 -8.92 -2.57
N MET A 75 11.89 -7.63 -2.86
CA MET A 75 10.84 -6.80 -2.26
C MET A 75 10.94 -6.66 -0.73
N ILE A 76 12.16 -6.70 -0.19
CA ILE A 76 12.46 -6.52 1.24
C ILE A 76 13.28 -5.26 1.60
N PRO A 77 13.24 -4.12 0.86
CA PRO A 77 14.03 -2.93 1.21
C PRO A 77 13.45 -2.09 2.38
N ALA A 78 12.50 -2.64 3.14
CA ALA A 78 11.87 -1.98 4.28
C ALA A 78 11.68 -2.90 5.48
N TRP A 79 12.45 -3.99 5.56
CA TRP A 79 12.37 -4.97 6.64
C TRP A 79 13.36 -4.68 7.78
N GLY A 80 14.13 -3.58 7.69
CA GLY A 80 15.18 -3.23 8.64
C GLY A 80 16.56 -3.75 8.26
N LEU A 81 16.69 -4.37 7.09
CA LEU A 81 17.97 -4.83 6.53
C LEU A 81 18.68 -3.71 5.74
N GLU A 82 17.92 -2.71 5.30
CA GLU A 82 18.44 -1.59 4.53
C GLU A 82 19.22 -0.58 5.41
N LYS A 83 20.25 0.04 4.84
CA LYS A 83 20.98 1.15 5.50
C LYS A 83 20.37 2.53 5.21
N GLY A 84 19.38 2.58 4.32
CA GLY A 84 18.66 3.79 3.95
C GLY A 84 17.77 3.59 2.72
N TRP A 85 17.36 4.70 2.11
CA TRP A 85 16.54 4.69 0.90
C TRP A 85 17.37 4.33 -0.33
N SER A 86 16.88 3.37 -1.12
CA SER A 86 17.59 2.81 -2.27
C SER A 86 16.71 2.77 -3.52
N PHE A 87 17.33 2.88 -4.69
CA PHE A 87 16.68 2.81 -6.00
C PHE A 87 15.31 3.53 -6.03
N ASN A 88 14.20 2.79 -6.08
CA ASN A 88 12.86 3.34 -6.02
C ASN A 88 12.41 3.45 -4.56
N GLY A 89 12.87 4.49 -3.84
CA GLY A 89 12.57 4.70 -2.42
C GLY A 89 11.09 4.52 -2.03
N PRO A 90 10.10 5.01 -2.81
CA PRO A 90 8.68 4.75 -2.58
C PRO A 90 8.30 3.28 -2.39
N VAL A 91 9.04 2.32 -2.91
CA VAL A 91 8.71 0.88 -2.78
C VAL A 91 8.57 0.40 -1.32
N TRP A 92 9.11 1.12 -0.33
CA TRP A 92 9.09 0.72 1.07
C TRP A 92 7.70 0.29 1.57
N SER A 93 6.64 0.99 1.18
CA SER A 93 5.28 0.66 1.62
C SER A 93 4.79 -0.67 1.02
N VAL A 94 5.22 -1.00 -0.20
CA VAL A 94 4.92 -2.27 -0.87
C VAL A 94 5.69 -3.42 -0.20
N SER A 95 6.93 -3.17 0.22
CA SER A 95 7.72 -4.13 0.99
C SER A 95 7.09 -4.46 2.34
N VAL A 96 6.60 -3.43 3.05
CA VAL A 96 5.80 -3.60 4.27
C VAL A 96 4.48 -4.33 3.98
N GLU A 97 3.82 -4.06 2.84
CA GLU A 97 2.58 -4.75 2.44
C GLU A 97 2.79 -6.27 2.29
N ILE A 98 3.92 -6.70 1.72
CA ILE A 98 4.26 -8.13 1.58
C ILE A 98 4.52 -8.77 2.94
N PHE A 99 5.24 -8.07 3.83
CA PHE A 99 5.44 -8.53 5.20
C PHE A 99 4.10 -8.72 5.93
N LEU A 100 3.20 -7.74 5.84
CA LEU A 100 1.87 -7.81 6.45
C LEU A 100 1.02 -8.94 5.89
N TYR A 101 1.17 -9.26 4.60
CA TYR A 101 0.50 -10.41 3.99
C TYR A 101 0.95 -11.73 4.60
N GLY A 102 2.26 -11.92 4.80
CA GLY A 102 2.80 -13.08 5.51
C GLY A 102 2.34 -13.13 6.96
N LEU A 103 2.52 -12.04 7.69
CA LEU A 103 2.17 -11.94 9.11
C LEU A 103 0.69 -12.23 9.37
N PHE A 104 -0.21 -11.62 8.62
CA PHE A 104 -1.64 -11.87 8.78
C PHE A 104 -2.04 -13.28 8.40
N PHE A 105 -1.46 -13.84 7.33
CA PHE A 105 -1.76 -15.21 6.94
C PHE A 105 -1.43 -16.16 8.10
N THR A 106 -0.26 -15.99 8.72
CA THR A 106 0.13 -16.74 9.93
C THR A 106 -0.84 -16.50 11.09
N VAL A 107 -1.20 -15.25 11.40
CA VAL A 107 -2.17 -14.93 12.47
C VAL A 107 -3.53 -15.62 12.22
N CYS A 108 -3.99 -15.69 10.98
CA CYS A 108 -5.24 -16.38 10.62
C CYS A 108 -5.17 -17.90 10.83
N LEU A 109 -4.00 -18.52 10.65
CA LEU A 109 -3.78 -19.94 10.87
C LEU A 109 -3.73 -20.32 12.36
N MET A 110 -3.45 -19.38 13.25
CA MET A 110 -3.30 -19.60 14.69
C MET A 110 -4.64 -19.69 15.46
N GLY A 111 -5.77 -19.79 14.76
CA GLY A 111 -7.08 -20.11 15.37
C GLY A 111 -7.49 -19.10 16.45
N ARG A 112 -7.75 -19.57 17.68
CA ARG A 112 -8.16 -18.72 18.82
C ARG A 112 -7.02 -17.87 19.37
N CYS A 113 -5.75 -18.24 19.18
CA CYS A 113 -4.60 -17.48 19.70
C CYS A 113 -4.54 -16.06 19.08
N ARG A 114 -5.16 -15.83 17.93
CA ARG A 114 -5.24 -14.51 17.29
C ARG A 114 -5.80 -13.41 18.19
N TYR A 115 -6.72 -13.74 19.11
CA TYR A 115 -7.30 -12.75 20.02
C TYR A 115 -6.26 -12.21 21.01
N LEU A 116 -5.20 -12.98 21.28
CA LEU A 116 -4.03 -12.54 22.06
C LEU A 116 -2.96 -11.91 21.15
N LEU A 117 -2.73 -12.49 19.97
CA LEU A 117 -1.67 -12.02 19.06
C LEU A 117 -1.94 -10.64 18.48
N VAL A 118 -3.20 -10.29 18.15
CA VAL A 118 -3.50 -8.98 17.55
C VAL A 118 -3.18 -7.83 18.52
N PRO A 119 -3.67 -7.83 19.78
CA PRO A 119 -3.25 -6.84 20.77
C PRO A 119 -1.74 -6.84 21.03
N LEU A 120 -1.12 -8.04 21.09
CA LEU A 120 0.33 -8.16 21.30
C LEU A 120 1.12 -7.53 20.13
N LEU A 121 0.72 -7.76 18.89
CA LEU A 121 1.38 -7.17 17.71
C LEU A 121 1.22 -5.65 17.68
N ILE A 122 0.05 -5.14 18.05
CA ILE A 122 -0.17 -3.69 18.21
C ILE A 122 0.76 -3.13 19.29
N PHE A 123 0.85 -3.79 20.45
CA PHE A 123 1.71 -3.36 21.55
C PHE A 123 3.20 -3.42 21.21
N ILE A 124 3.67 -4.51 20.59
CA ILE A 124 5.06 -4.63 20.11
C ILE A 124 5.36 -3.55 19.08
N SER A 125 4.46 -3.29 18.13
CA SER A 125 4.65 -2.24 17.13
C SER A 125 4.68 -0.84 17.74
N TRP A 126 3.96 -0.62 18.84
CA TRP A 126 4.01 0.62 19.60
C TRP A 126 5.38 0.81 20.29
N LEU A 127 5.93 -0.25 20.91
CA LEU A 127 7.26 -0.20 21.54
C LEU A 127 8.41 -0.06 20.54
N ALA A 128 8.30 -0.70 19.38
CA ALA A 128 9.34 -0.68 18.35
C ALA A 128 9.37 0.62 17.52
N TYR A 129 8.47 1.58 17.80
CA TYR A 129 8.46 2.89 17.17
C TYR A 129 9.21 3.89 18.08
N PRO A 130 10.14 4.74 17.56
CA PRO A 130 10.38 5.07 16.16
C PRO A 130 11.50 4.28 15.46
N GLU A 131 12.24 3.42 16.16
CA GLU A 131 13.43 2.74 15.61
C GLU A 131 13.12 2.00 14.30
N TYR A 132 12.06 1.19 14.30
CA TYR A 132 11.61 0.42 13.13
C TYR A 132 10.39 1.05 12.47
N HIS A 133 10.37 2.39 12.33
CA HIS A 133 9.21 3.17 11.90
C HIS A 133 8.42 2.56 10.73
N LYS A 134 9.07 2.06 9.67
CA LYS A 134 8.39 1.48 8.49
C LYS A 134 7.50 0.28 8.85
N LEU A 135 8.07 -0.73 9.51
CA LEU A 135 7.36 -1.94 9.91
C LEU A 135 6.40 -1.65 11.07
N SER A 136 6.85 -0.91 12.08
CA SER A 136 6.04 -0.57 13.26
C SER A 136 4.77 0.18 12.85
N ALA A 137 4.89 1.21 12.00
CA ALA A 137 3.76 1.94 11.43
C ALA A 137 2.81 1.01 10.64
N GLY A 138 3.38 0.16 9.78
CA GLY A 138 2.62 -0.80 8.97
C GLY A 138 1.80 -1.76 9.82
N VAL A 139 2.44 -2.43 10.78
CA VAL A 139 1.80 -3.40 11.69
C VAL A 139 0.76 -2.71 12.56
N PHE A 140 1.11 -1.58 13.17
CA PHE A 140 0.22 -0.82 14.05
C PHE A 140 -1.06 -0.39 13.33
N SER A 141 -0.94 0.29 12.17
CA SER A 141 -2.11 0.75 11.42
C SER A 141 -2.92 -0.39 10.81
N PHE A 142 -2.25 -1.44 10.36
CA PHE A 142 -2.92 -2.59 9.76
C PHE A 142 -3.82 -3.32 10.76
N PHE A 143 -3.29 -3.66 11.94
CA PHE A 143 -4.07 -4.37 12.96
C PHE A 143 -5.06 -3.47 13.69
N SER A 144 -4.73 -2.19 13.91
CA SER A 144 -5.67 -1.21 14.47
C SER A 144 -6.86 -0.97 13.53
N GLY A 145 -6.61 -0.83 12.23
CA GLY A 145 -7.66 -0.76 11.21
C GLY A 145 -8.51 -2.04 11.14
N GLY A 146 -7.88 -3.19 11.35
CA GLY A 146 -8.54 -4.49 11.50
C GLY A 146 -9.54 -4.52 12.64
N LEU A 147 -9.08 -4.13 13.84
CA LEU A 147 -9.90 -4.05 15.04
C LEU A 147 -11.04 -3.05 14.88
N ALA A 148 -10.74 -1.88 14.32
CA ALA A 148 -11.72 -0.82 14.05
C ALA A 148 -12.87 -1.31 13.14
N TYR A 149 -12.56 -2.08 12.10
CA TYR A 149 -13.58 -2.70 11.26
C TYR A 149 -14.41 -3.77 11.98
N LEU A 150 -13.81 -4.57 12.87
CA LEU A 150 -14.57 -5.55 13.66
C LEU A 150 -15.57 -4.85 14.60
N ILE A 151 -15.14 -3.76 15.25
CA ILE A 151 -16.01 -2.89 16.05
C ILE A 151 -17.13 -2.33 15.18
N PHE A 152 -16.79 -1.77 14.02
CA PHE A 152 -17.78 -1.25 13.06
C PHE A 152 -18.81 -2.32 12.66
N ALA A 153 -18.36 -3.52 12.29
CA ALA A 153 -19.22 -4.61 11.88
C ALA A 153 -20.21 -5.00 12.99
N ARG A 154 -19.76 -4.99 14.25
CA ARG A 154 -20.61 -5.22 15.42
C ARG A 154 -21.61 -4.09 15.62
N VAL A 155 -21.18 -2.82 15.60
CA VAL A 155 -22.08 -1.65 15.73
C VAL A 155 -23.15 -1.65 14.65
N ARG A 156 -22.78 -1.94 13.40
CA ARG A 156 -23.70 -2.05 12.27
C ARG A 156 -24.72 -3.17 12.46
N SER A 157 -24.30 -4.33 12.99
CA SER A 157 -25.22 -5.44 13.28
C SER A 157 -26.29 -5.10 14.32
N LEU A 158 -26.00 -4.15 15.20
CA LEU A 158 -26.89 -3.73 16.29
C LEU A 158 -27.77 -2.53 15.91
N THR A 159 -27.25 -1.59 15.13
CA THR A 159 -27.89 -0.27 14.89
C THR A 159 -28.39 -0.06 13.45
N GLY A 160 -28.03 -0.94 12.52
CA GLY A 160 -28.35 -0.82 11.10
C GLY A 160 -27.37 0.07 10.31
N ARG A 161 -27.47 0.03 8.98
CA ARG A 161 -26.49 0.65 8.07
C ARG A 161 -26.39 2.17 8.21
N ASN A 162 -27.52 2.89 8.29
CA ASN A 162 -27.53 4.35 8.30
C ASN A 162 -26.94 4.91 9.61
N THR A 163 -27.40 4.40 10.76
CA THR A 163 -26.91 4.80 12.09
C THR A 163 -25.42 4.50 12.23
N SER A 164 -24.96 3.33 11.79
CA SER A 164 -23.53 2.99 11.80
C SER A 164 -22.69 3.91 10.92
N CYS A 165 -23.25 4.43 9.82
CA CYS A 165 -22.58 5.38 8.94
C CYS A 165 -22.41 6.74 9.61
N ILE A 166 -23.45 7.24 10.27
CA ILE A 166 -23.41 8.49 11.03
C ILE A 166 -22.43 8.37 12.20
N ALA A 167 -22.48 7.25 12.95
CA ALA A 167 -21.54 7.00 14.04
C ALA A 167 -20.08 6.96 13.56
N ALA A 168 -19.82 6.33 12.40
CA ALA A 168 -18.48 6.32 11.81
C ALA A 168 -18.03 7.71 11.35
N LEU A 169 -18.94 8.54 10.82
CA LEU A 169 -18.65 9.94 10.47
C LEU A 169 -18.28 10.75 11.72
N ILE A 170 -19.08 10.66 12.79
CA ILE A 170 -18.82 11.36 14.05
C ILE A 170 -17.46 10.92 14.63
N ALA A 171 -17.19 9.61 14.65
CA ALA A 171 -15.91 9.08 15.12
C ALA A 171 -14.73 9.59 14.29
N MET A 172 -14.87 9.64 12.96
CA MET A 172 -13.85 10.19 12.07
C MET A 172 -13.59 11.67 12.36
N LEU A 173 -14.65 12.48 12.44
CA LEU A 173 -14.53 13.92 12.74
C LEU A 173 -13.89 14.14 14.10
N ALA A 174 -14.35 13.45 15.14
CA ALA A 174 -13.78 13.55 16.48
C ALA A 174 -12.29 13.16 16.51
N ALA A 175 -11.91 12.10 15.80
CA ALA A 175 -10.51 11.67 15.73
C ALA A 175 -9.62 12.70 15.02
N TRP A 176 -10.08 13.27 13.90
CA TRP A 176 -9.34 14.34 13.21
C TRP A 176 -9.31 15.65 14.00
N SER A 177 -10.37 15.99 14.71
CA SER A 177 -10.38 17.13 15.65
C SER A 177 -9.37 16.91 16.77
N ALA A 178 -9.28 15.70 17.33
CA ALA A 178 -8.28 15.39 18.35
C ALA A 178 -6.83 15.49 17.81
N VAL A 179 -6.60 15.09 16.55
CA VAL A 179 -5.30 15.29 15.89
C VAL A 179 -5.00 16.78 15.71
N TRP A 180 -5.97 17.56 15.24
CA TRP A 180 -5.82 19.00 15.01
C TRP A 180 -5.56 19.79 16.29
N LEU A 181 -6.23 19.41 17.38
CA LEU A 181 -6.09 20.05 18.69
C LEU A 181 -4.84 19.59 19.45
N SER A 182 -4.14 18.56 18.98
CA SER A 182 -2.94 18.06 19.64
C SER A 182 -1.79 19.08 19.50
N PRO A 183 -1.12 19.48 20.60
CA PRO A 183 -0.02 20.44 20.53
C PRO A 183 1.15 20.00 19.64
N THR A 184 1.31 18.69 19.49
CA THR A 184 2.31 18.07 18.61
C THR A 184 1.65 16.95 17.81
N LEU A 185 2.20 16.61 16.65
CA LEU A 185 1.65 15.53 15.83
C LEU A 185 1.81 14.18 16.55
N ASN A 186 0.75 13.72 17.20
CA ASN A 186 0.71 12.40 17.83
C ASN A 186 0.49 11.33 16.75
N ILE A 187 1.58 10.68 16.34
CA ILE A 187 1.54 9.67 15.28
C ILE A 187 0.69 8.46 15.65
N TYR A 188 0.58 8.11 16.93
CA TYR A 188 -0.28 7.02 17.38
C TYR A 188 -1.76 7.36 17.26
N LEU A 189 -2.13 8.60 17.59
CA LEU A 189 -3.50 9.09 17.38
C LEU A 189 -3.85 9.13 15.90
N LEU A 190 -2.93 9.62 15.06
CA LEU A 190 -3.11 9.66 13.61
C LEU A 190 -3.27 8.24 13.03
N MET A 191 -2.34 7.35 13.34
CA MET A 191 -2.22 6.03 12.71
C MET A 191 -3.15 4.96 13.32
N GLY A 192 -3.46 5.08 14.61
CA GLY A 192 -4.25 4.12 15.38
C GLY A 192 -5.70 4.51 15.58
N VAL A 193 -6.04 5.79 15.38
CA VAL A 193 -7.42 6.30 15.57
C VAL A 193 -7.93 7.02 14.33
N ALA A 194 -7.30 8.11 13.89
CA ALA A 194 -7.84 8.95 12.81
C ALA A 194 -7.91 8.21 11.47
N PHE A 195 -6.84 7.50 11.08
CA PHE A 195 -6.86 6.68 9.86
C PHE A 195 -7.85 5.51 9.94
N PRO A 196 -7.84 4.65 10.99
CA PRO A 196 -8.87 3.63 11.15
C PRO A 196 -10.30 4.15 11.11
N ALA A 197 -10.59 5.29 11.78
CA ALA A 197 -11.91 5.90 11.76
C ALA A 197 -12.31 6.40 10.36
N SER A 198 -11.37 6.97 9.62
CA SER A 198 -11.58 7.37 8.21
C SER A 198 -11.91 6.16 7.34
N VAL A 199 -11.20 5.06 7.53
CA VAL A 199 -11.44 3.80 6.81
C VAL A 199 -12.80 3.20 7.15
N MET A 200 -13.19 3.21 8.43
CA MET A 200 -14.52 2.79 8.87
C MET A 200 -15.62 3.63 8.21
N PHE A 201 -15.43 4.95 8.12
CA PHE A 201 -16.40 5.83 7.46
C PHE A 201 -16.51 5.53 5.96
N ILE A 202 -15.39 5.39 5.24
CA ILE A 202 -15.44 5.02 3.82
C ILE A 202 -16.11 3.64 3.62
N ALA A 203 -15.82 2.69 4.50
CA ALA A 203 -16.47 1.37 4.48
C ALA A 203 -17.97 1.46 4.77
N SER A 204 -18.40 2.30 5.71
CA SER A 204 -19.82 2.47 6.05
C SER A 204 -20.61 3.12 4.92
N VAL A 205 -20.03 4.12 4.25
CA VAL A 205 -20.59 4.73 3.04
C VAL A 205 -20.78 3.68 1.94
N SER A 206 -19.84 2.74 1.79
CA SER A 206 -19.96 1.65 0.82
C SER A 206 -21.17 0.74 1.07
N TYR A 207 -21.62 0.59 2.32
CA TYR A 207 -22.81 -0.19 2.67
C TYR A 207 -24.12 0.59 2.51
N VAL A 208 -24.09 1.91 2.64
CA VAL A 208 -25.25 2.79 2.41
C VAL A 208 -25.45 3.01 0.91
N GLN A 209 -24.39 3.30 0.17
CA GLN A 209 -24.42 3.59 -1.26
C GLN A 209 -23.38 2.75 -2.04
N PRO A 210 -23.70 1.47 -2.35
CA PRO A 210 -22.75 0.56 -3.01
C PRO A 210 -22.27 1.01 -4.40
N THR A 211 -23.07 1.82 -5.10
CA THR A 211 -22.74 2.31 -6.45
C THR A 211 -21.73 3.45 -6.46
N LEU A 212 -21.63 4.23 -5.37
CA LEU A 212 -20.72 5.37 -5.29
C LEU A 212 -19.27 4.90 -5.37
N MET A 213 -18.92 3.90 -4.58
CA MET A 213 -17.54 3.41 -4.49
C MET A 213 -17.08 2.64 -5.73
N LYS A 214 -18.01 2.08 -6.52
CA LYS A 214 -17.68 1.47 -7.82
C LYS A 214 -17.05 2.47 -8.79
N ARG A 215 -17.48 3.74 -8.76
CA ARG A 215 -16.94 4.81 -9.63
C ARG A 215 -15.49 5.14 -9.26
N PHE A 216 -15.13 5.04 -7.98
CA PHE A 216 -13.78 5.30 -7.50
C PHE A 216 -12.84 4.09 -7.59
N GLY A 217 -13.32 2.92 -8.01
CA GLY A 217 -12.49 1.71 -8.17
C GLY A 217 -11.30 1.92 -9.10
N VAL A 218 -11.53 2.65 -10.20
CA VAL A 218 -10.50 3.01 -11.19
C VAL A 218 -9.34 3.80 -10.57
N ILE A 219 -9.62 4.68 -9.61
CA ILE A 219 -8.58 5.46 -8.92
C ILE A 219 -7.71 4.54 -8.05
N GLY A 220 -8.33 3.56 -7.39
CA GLY A 220 -7.61 2.54 -6.62
C GLY A 220 -6.69 1.69 -7.48
N ASP A 221 -7.12 1.35 -8.69
CA ASP A 221 -6.35 0.53 -9.64
C ASP A 221 -5.11 1.27 -10.15
N VAL A 222 -5.23 2.56 -10.46
CA VAL A 222 -4.13 3.40 -10.97
C VAL A 222 -3.20 3.91 -9.87
N SER A 223 -3.68 3.97 -8.61
CA SER A 223 -2.88 4.47 -7.48
C SER A 223 -1.58 3.71 -7.24
N TYR A 224 -1.54 2.42 -7.58
CA TYR A 224 -0.33 1.62 -7.48
C TYR A 224 0.70 2.00 -8.56
N SER A 225 0.21 2.18 -9.79
CA SER A 225 1.02 2.58 -10.94
C SER A 225 1.62 3.96 -10.73
N SER A 226 0.81 4.95 -10.32
CA SER A 226 1.30 6.30 -10.04
C SER A 226 2.32 6.31 -8.91
N TYR A 227 2.11 5.48 -7.89
CA TYR A 227 3.03 5.37 -6.76
C TYR A 227 4.39 4.80 -7.14
N LEU A 228 4.49 3.82 -8.05
CA LEU A 228 5.79 3.29 -8.46
C LEU A 228 6.45 4.07 -9.61
N LEU A 229 5.65 4.72 -10.46
CA LEU A 229 6.15 5.41 -11.65
C LEU A 229 6.55 6.86 -11.40
N HIS A 230 6.07 7.50 -10.32
CA HIS A 230 6.41 8.90 -10.08
C HIS A 230 7.91 9.13 -9.89
N PHE A 231 8.63 8.25 -9.19
CA PHE A 231 10.06 8.41 -8.96
C PHE A 231 10.92 8.25 -10.24
N PRO A 232 10.79 7.18 -11.05
CA PRO A 232 11.50 7.13 -12.33
C PRO A 232 11.14 8.31 -13.25
N LEU A 233 9.88 8.78 -13.21
CA LEU A 233 9.47 9.98 -13.93
C LEU A 233 10.16 11.24 -13.42
N GLN A 234 10.37 11.37 -12.10
CA GLN A 234 11.14 12.47 -11.51
C GLN A 234 12.59 12.48 -12.01
N ILE A 235 13.26 11.33 -12.12
CA ILE A 235 14.62 11.26 -12.66
C ILE A 235 14.64 11.68 -14.14
N LEU A 236 13.65 11.23 -14.93
CA LEU A 236 13.53 11.64 -16.34
C LEU A 236 13.31 13.15 -16.48
N PHE A 237 12.42 13.73 -15.67
CA PHE A 237 12.18 15.17 -15.65
C PHE A 237 13.43 15.94 -15.23
N ALA A 238 14.15 15.46 -14.20
CA ALA A 238 15.43 15.99 -13.80
C ALA A 238 16.42 16.04 -14.97
N MET A 239 16.72 14.89 -15.59
CA MET A 239 17.67 14.82 -16.71
C MET A 239 17.24 15.67 -17.91
N ALA A 240 15.95 15.69 -18.24
CA ALA A 240 15.44 16.45 -19.38
C ALA A 240 15.58 17.96 -19.17
N PHE A 241 15.26 18.48 -17.98
CA PHE A 241 15.37 19.91 -17.70
C PHE A 241 16.81 20.36 -17.47
N ASP A 242 17.66 19.48 -16.93
CA ASP A 242 19.12 19.73 -16.87
C ASP A 242 19.69 19.89 -18.30
N ALA A 243 19.28 19.03 -19.24
CA ALA A 243 19.70 19.11 -20.65
C ALA A 243 19.19 20.36 -21.37
N LEU A 244 18.07 20.94 -20.90
CA LEU A 244 17.53 22.21 -21.38
C LEU A 244 18.18 23.44 -20.70
N GLY A 245 19.10 23.23 -19.76
CA GLY A 245 19.80 24.29 -19.04
C GLY A 245 19.00 24.94 -17.91
N TYR A 246 17.90 24.32 -17.46
CA TYR A 246 17.14 24.82 -16.31
C TYR A 246 17.79 24.42 -14.98
N ASN A 247 17.61 25.25 -13.96
CA ASN A 247 17.99 24.93 -12.60
C ASN A 247 16.90 24.10 -11.89
N ARG A 248 17.21 23.59 -10.69
CA ARG A 248 16.25 22.81 -9.88
C ARG A 248 15.07 23.62 -9.36
N GLU A 249 15.13 24.95 -9.38
CA GLU A 249 14.07 25.81 -8.87
C GLU A 249 12.77 25.68 -9.67
N ILE A 250 12.86 25.32 -10.96
CA ILE A 250 11.69 25.11 -11.82
C ILE A 250 10.72 24.06 -11.26
N PHE A 251 11.22 23.08 -10.51
CA PHE A 251 10.41 22.01 -9.93
C PHE A 251 9.53 22.47 -8.75
N TYR A 252 9.77 23.67 -8.20
CA TYR A 252 8.92 24.26 -7.15
C TYR A 252 7.75 25.08 -7.73
N ASN A 253 7.66 25.21 -9.05
CA ASN A 253 6.58 25.93 -9.71
C ASN A 253 5.30 25.07 -9.83
N THR A 254 4.14 25.65 -9.52
CA THR A 254 2.83 25.01 -9.68
C THR A 254 2.60 24.46 -11.08
N TRP A 255 3.04 25.14 -12.13
CA TRP A 255 2.92 24.67 -13.52
C TRP A 255 3.72 23.40 -13.77
N MET A 256 4.88 23.26 -13.12
CA MET A 256 5.70 22.07 -13.23
C MET A 256 5.05 20.87 -12.53
N LEU A 257 4.40 21.11 -11.39
CA LEU A 257 3.57 20.10 -10.73
C LEU A 257 2.39 19.67 -11.62
N LEU A 258 1.70 20.61 -12.25
CA LEU A 258 0.59 20.30 -13.16
C LEU A 258 1.05 19.50 -14.38
N LEU A 259 2.18 19.87 -14.99
CA LEU A 259 2.81 19.12 -16.08
C LEU A 259 3.18 17.71 -15.62
N PHE A 260 3.83 17.58 -14.48
CA PHE A 260 4.21 16.28 -13.92
C PHE A 260 3.00 15.38 -13.71
N MET A 261 1.90 15.91 -13.14
CA MET A 261 0.66 15.15 -12.96
C MET A 261 -0.02 14.81 -14.28
N ALA A 262 0.02 15.74 -15.25
CA ALA A 262 -0.53 15.53 -16.59
C ALA A 262 0.21 14.43 -17.37
N VAL A 263 1.48 14.17 -17.06
CA VAL A 263 2.24 13.04 -17.61
C VAL A 263 2.07 11.78 -16.78
N LEU A 264 2.16 11.89 -15.45
CA LEU A 264 2.11 10.76 -14.53
C LEU A 264 0.77 10.03 -14.61
N ILE A 265 -0.36 10.74 -14.63
CA ILE A 265 -1.69 10.13 -14.60
C ILE A 265 -1.92 9.26 -15.85
N PRO A 266 -1.78 9.77 -17.10
CA PRO A 266 -1.92 8.95 -18.30
C PRO A 266 -0.92 7.79 -18.35
N LEU A 267 0.33 8.00 -17.96
CA LEU A 267 1.34 6.95 -17.89
C LEU A 267 0.92 5.83 -16.92
N SER A 268 0.34 6.21 -15.79
CA SER A 268 -0.17 5.27 -14.79
C SER A 268 -1.35 4.45 -15.32
N PHE A 269 -2.28 5.08 -16.06
CA PHE A 269 -3.36 4.39 -16.75
C PHE A 269 -2.86 3.43 -17.84
N ALA A 270 -1.87 3.87 -18.63
CA ALA A 270 -1.27 3.06 -19.68
C ALA A 270 -0.54 1.85 -19.09
N SER A 271 0.29 2.04 -18.06
CA SER A 271 0.95 0.96 -17.31
C SER A 271 -0.07 -0.05 -16.78
N HIS A 272 -1.13 0.43 -16.13
CA HIS A 272 -2.13 -0.44 -15.55
C HIS A 272 -2.80 -1.33 -16.59
N ARG A 273 -3.26 -0.76 -17.70
CA ARG A 273 -4.03 -1.48 -18.72
C ARG A 273 -3.17 -2.33 -19.66
N LEU A 274 -2.00 -1.82 -20.06
CA LEU A 274 -1.17 -2.43 -21.10
C LEU A 274 -0.12 -3.38 -20.53
N TYR A 275 0.30 -3.18 -19.29
CA TYR A 275 1.39 -3.95 -18.69
C TYR A 275 0.92 -4.78 -17.48
N GLU A 276 0.33 -4.14 -16.46
CA GLU A 276 0.00 -4.80 -15.20
C GLU A 276 -1.11 -5.85 -15.36
N VAL A 277 -2.26 -5.47 -15.92
CA VAL A 277 -3.41 -6.38 -16.07
C VAL A 277 -3.09 -7.59 -16.96
N PRO A 278 -2.47 -7.44 -18.14
CA PRO A 278 -2.11 -8.58 -18.98
C PRO A 278 -1.12 -9.53 -18.29
N LEU A 279 -0.08 -9.00 -17.65
CA LEU A 279 0.94 -9.83 -16.99
C LEU A 279 0.37 -10.52 -15.74
N GLN A 280 -0.50 -9.84 -15.00
CA GLN A 280 -1.24 -10.45 -13.89
C GLN A 280 -2.09 -11.62 -14.37
N HIS A 281 -2.83 -11.48 -15.47
CA HIS A 281 -3.62 -12.58 -16.05
C HIS A 281 -2.74 -13.73 -16.53
N TRP A 282 -1.63 -13.43 -17.20
CA TRP A 282 -0.68 -14.44 -17.67
C TRP A 282 -0.09 -15.25 -16.51
N LEU A 283 0.42 -14.58 -15.47
CA LEU A 283 0.98 -15.24 -14.28
C LEU A 283 -0.06 -16.15 -13.61
N ARG A 284 -1.28 -15.65 -13.40
CA ARG A 284 -2.31 -16.41 -12.70
C ARG A 284 -2.82 -17.61 -13.50
N ARG A 285 -2.82 -17.53 -14.85
CA ARG A 285 -3.11 -18.68 -15.73
C ARG A 285 -1.99 -19.72 -15.65
N ARG A 286 -0.73 -19.29 -15.75
CA ARG A 286 0.44 -20.18 -15.71
C ARG A 286 0.55 -20.96 -14.41
N PHE A 287 0.24 -20.32 -13.28
CA PHE A 287 0.26 -20.95 -11.96
C PHE A 287 -1.09 -21.56 -11.54
N ASN A 288 -2.03 -21.79 -12.46
CA ASN A 288 -3.30 -22.46 -12.21
C ASN A 288 -4.10 -21.90 -11.02
N VAL A 289 -3.94 -20.61 -10.73
CA VAL A 289 -4.55 -19.97 -9.57
C VAL A 289 -6.09 -20.02 -9.66
N TRP A 290 -6.60 -20.12 -10.90
CA TRP A 290 -8.01 -20.14 -11.28
C TRP A 290 -8.63 -21.55 -11.34
N SER A 291 -7.86 -22.63 -11.36
CA SER A 291 -8.37 -23.96 -11.78
C SER A 291 -8.87 -24.88 -10.66
N THR A 292 -8.90 -24.44 -9.39
CA THR A 292 -9.36 -25.29 -8.27
C THR A 292 -10.49 -24.63 -7.46
N ASN A 293 -11.70 -24.61 -8.04
CA ASN A 293 -13.02 -24.70 -7.37
C ASN A 293 -14.18 -24.40 -8.34
N ARG A 294 -14.23 -25.10 -9.48
CA ARG A 294 -15.52 -25.48 -10.07
C ARG A 294 -15.78 -26.94 -9.70
N ARG A 295 -16.06 -27.19 -8.42
CA ARG A 295 -16.96 -28.29 -8.10
C ARG A 295 -18.32 -27.64 -7.98
N GLU A 296 -19.09 -27.82 -9.04
CA GLU A 296 -20.53 -27.61 -9.05
C GLU A 296 -21.08 -28.22 -7.75
N ILE A 297 -21.63 -27.35 -6.91
CA ILE A 297 -22.50 -27.80 -5.84
C ILE A 297 -23.85 -28.02 -6.55
N PRO A 298 -24.41 -29.24 -6.52
CA PRO A 298 -25.75 -29.48 -7.05
C PRO A 298 -26.80 -28.61 -6.35
#